data_AF-A0A0U2KVR9-F1
#
_entry.id   AF-A0A0U2KVR9-F1
#
_cell.length_a   1.000
_cell.length_b   1.000
_cell.length_c   1.000
_cell.angle_alpha   90.00
_cell.angle_beta   90.00
_cell.angle_gamma   90.00
#
_symmetry.space_group_name_H-M   'P 1'
#
loop_
_entity.id
_entity.type
_entity.pdbx_description
1 polymer ?
#
loop_
_entity_poly.entity_id
_entity_poly.type
_entity_poly.pdbx_seq_one_letter_code
_entity_poly.pdbx_strand_id
1 'polypeptide(L)'
;MRFDNLRSFLEALRKENELQVISAPVDPYLELAEIHRRVIDEGGPALLFTNVKGASFPVVTNLFGTSRRVDLAFGPRPEQLMKQIVGAVDTLVPPTPKALWQQRQLIVDLLKIGIKNVSPDSAPILQQCKTDSPLDGLPVLTSWQEDGGPFVTLPLVYTEHPENGHHNLGMYRMQVYDAKTTGMHWQIHKGGGFHYHEAEKRGEALPVTVFLGGPPALIASAIAPVPEHLPELLLTSLIVGQKLPMVQNPHGGHRLVAEAEFAISGSVAPYLRRPEGPFGDHYGYYSLTHDFPVFEVSHMWHRKDAIYPATIVGKPRQEDYYLGEFLQRLLSPAFPMAMPGVKDLWTYAETGFHPLAAAIVRDSYSREALGTAFRILGEGQLTLTKFLIVTDQHVELERFPKLLETVLERFDPLRDLFIFDHTSHDTLDYTGDRLNHGSKAVLLGVGEPQRQLPAVYDGGELPGIRSLAVYCRGCLVVSGAAYEEDPLLPQHLVEQAGDRLGDWPLVILADDTSFVKDQTAFLWTVFTRFNPAGDIYAHTQVNRHHIGYRLPLVIDARMKPGYPDELFPREDIVELVDRRWKEYFS
;
A
#
# COMPACT_ATOMS: atom_id res chain seq x y z
N MET A 1 -11.70 -17.80 -13.57
CA MET A 1 -13.12 -17.90 -13.18
C MET A 1 -13.63 -16.49 -12.94
N ARG A 2 -14.94 -16.27 -12.76
CA ARG A 2 -15.48 -14.95 -12.39
C ARG A 2 -16.11 -15.06 -11.01
N PHE A 3 -15.78 -14.12 -10.12
CA PHE A 3 -16.33 -14.09 -8.77
C PHE A 3 -17.19 -12.86 -8.62
N ASP A 4 -18.50 -13.10 -8.60
CA ASP A 4 -19.50 -12.04 -8.52
C ASP A 4 -19.76 -11.61 -7.07
N ASN A 5 -19.32 -12.43 -6.11
CA ASN A 5 -19.38 -12.16 -4.68
C ASN A 5 -18.30 -12.95 -3.92
N LEU A 6 -18.10 -12.59 -2.65
CA LEU A 6 -17.14 -13.20 -1.74
C LEU A 6 -17.35 -14.72 -1.63
N ARG A 7 -18.62 -15.17 -1.54
CA ARG A 7 -18.97 -16.58 -1.35
C ARG A 7 -18.52 -17.46 -2.50
N SER A 8 -18.74 -17.01 -3.73
CA SER A 8 -18.28 -17.71 -4.93
C SER A 8 -16.75 -17.86 -4.96
N PHE A 9 -16.02 -16.88 -4.40
CA PHE A 9 -14.57 -16.97 -4.25
C PHE A 9 -14.17 -17.96 -3.15
N LEU A 10 -14.82 -17.91 -1.96
CA LEU A 10 -14.56 -18.88 -0.89
C LEU A 10 -14.83 -20.32 -1.33
N GLU A 11 -15.86 -20.56 -2.14
CA GLU A 11 -16.11 -21.88 -2.73
C GLU A 11 -15.01 -22.34 -3.67
N ALA A 12 -14.43 -21.43 -4.45
CA ALA A 12 -13.29 -21.75 -5.30
C ALA A 12 -12.04 -22.04 -4.47
N LEU A 13 -11.73 -21.22 -3.46
CA LEU A 13 -10.62 -21.47 -2.54
C LEU A 13 -10.78 -22.83 -1.85
N ARG A 14 -11.99 -23.18 -1.39
CA ARG A 14 -12.26 -24.51 -0.81
C ARG A 14 -11.97 -25.65 -1.79
N LYS A 15 -12.36 -25.52 -3.06
CA LYS A 15 -12.10 -26.54 -4.10
C LYS A 15 -10.61 -26.68 -4.42
N GLU A 16 -9.86 -25.58 -4.31
CA GLU A 16 -8.41 -25.53 -4.57
C GLU A 16 -7.55 -25.86 -3.33
N ASN A 17 -8.17 -26.24 -2.21
CA ASN A 17 -7.54 -26.44 -0.90
C ASN A 17 -6.77 -25.20 -0.38
N GLU A 18 -7.30 -24.02 -0.69
CA GLU A 18 -6.78 -22.69 -0.33
C GLU A 18 -7.67 -21.99 0.72
N LEU A 19 -8.58 -22.73 1.38
CA LEU A 19 -9.42 -22.23 2.45
C LEU A 19 -9.41 -23.21 3.63
N GLN A 20 -8.98 -22.75 4.79
CA GLN A 20 -9.14 -23.44 6.06
C GLN A 20 -10.37 -22.89 6.80
N VAL A 21 -11.22 -23.79 7.27
CA VAL A 21 -12.35 -23.44 8.15
C VAL A 21 -11.94 -23.71 9.59
N ILE A 22 -12.05 -22.70 10.44
CA ILE A 22 -11.72 -22.76 11.87
C ILE A 22 -13.04 -22.69 12.65
N SER A 23 -13.40 -23.79 13.32
CA SER A 23 -14.61 -23.88 14.14
C SER A 23 -14.35 -23.80 15.64
N ALA A 24 -13.08 -23.91 16.04
CA ALA A 24 -12.63 -23.60 17.39
C ALA A 24 -13.03 -22.16 17.78
N PRO A 25 -13.42 -21.90 19.05
CA PRO A 25 -13.70 -20.54 19.52
C PRO A 25 -12.41 -19.70 19.50
N VAL A 26 -12.44 -18.56 18.78
CA VAL A 26 -11.29 -17.65 18.65
C VAL A 26 -11.68 -16.25 19.13
N ASP A 27 -10.78 -15.62 19.88
CA ASP A 27 -10.92 -14.23 20.32
C ASP A 27 -10.60 -13.23 19.18
N PRO A 28 -11.47 -12.26 18.88
CA PRO A 28 -11.13 -11.19 17.94
C PRO A 28 -10.07 -10.22 18.50
N TYR A 29 -9.80 -10.26 19.81
CA TYR A 29 -8.71 -9.51 20.43
C TYR A 29 -7.41 -10.32 20.38
N LEU A 30 -6.49 -9.93 19.49
CA LEU A 30 -5.13 -10.44 19.29
C LEU A 30 -5.01 -11.91 18.81
N GLU A 31 -5.80 -12.85 19.35
CA GLU A 31 -5.72 -14.28 19.05
C GLU A 31 -5.96 -14.57 17.56
N LEU A 32 -7.04 -14.01 16.97
CA LEU A 32 -7.33 -14.17 15.55
C LEU A 32 -6.20 -13.61 14.67
N ALA A 33 -5.69 -12.43 15.04
CA ALA A 33 -4.62 -11.77 14.30
C ALA A 33 -3.30 -12.56 14.36
N GLU A 34 -3.00 -13.19 15.50
CA GLU A 34 -1.83 -14.05 15.65
C GLU A 34 -1.91 -15.31 14.79
N ILE A 35 -3.08 -15.96 14.77
CA ILE A 35 -3.30 -17.11 13.86
C ILE A 35 -3.09 -16.68 12.41
N HIS A 36 -3.66 -15.54 12.00
CA HIS A 36 -3.50 -15.01 10.66
C HIS A 36 -2.02 -14.79 10.31
N ARG A 37 -1.27 -14.06 11.16
CA ARG A 37 0.14 -13.70 10.92
C ARG A 37 1.01 -14.93 10.66
N ARG A 38 0.88 -15.96 11.50
CA ARG A 38 1.61 -17.22 11.30
C ARG A 38 1.25 -17.92 10.00
N VAL A 39 -0.05 -17.95 9.66
CA VAL A 39 -0.51 -18.60 8.45
C VAL A 39 0.00 -17.88 7.20
N ILE A 40 -0.03 -16.55 7.16
CA ILE A 40 0.48 -15.80 6.00
C ILE A 40 2.01 -15.88 5.90
N ASP A 41 2.74 -15.85 7.01
CA ASP A 41 4.20 -16.03 7.04
C ASP A 41 4.63 -17.38 6.48
N GLU A 42 3.84 -18.44 6.72
CA GLU A 42 4.06 -19.77 6.17
C GLU A 42 3.49 -19.94 4.73
N GLY A 43 2.89 -18.90 4.15
CA GLY A 43 2.23 -18.96 2.84
C GLY A 43 0.97 -19.85 2.83
N GLY A 44 0.35 -20.06 3.98
CA GLY A 44 -0.82 -20.90 4.20
C GLY A 44 -2.13 -20.33 3.62
N PRO A 45 -3.27 -21.04 3.80
CA PRO A 45 -4.54 -20.76 3.12
C PRO A 45 -5.27 -19.52 3.65
N ALA A 46 -6.33 -19.10 2.96
CA ALA A 46 -7.32 -18.20 3.53
C ALA A 46 -8.00 -18.84 4.76
N LEU A 47 -8.45 -18.02 5.70
CA LEU A 47 -8.96 -18.48 7.00
C LEU A 47 -10.41 -18.03 7.20
N LEU A 48 -11.33 -18.98 7.36
CA LEU A 48 -12.73 -18.72 7.71
C LEU A 48 -13.00 -19.15 9.16
N PHE A 49 -13.06 -18.17 10.06
CA PHE A 49 -13.40 -18.34 11.47
C PHE A 49 -14.91 -18.35 11.63
N THR A 50 -15.46 -19.51 12.02
CA THR A 50 -16.92 -19.72 12.15
C THR A 50 -17.45 -19.46 13.56
N ASN A 51 -16.55 -19.32 14.55
CA ASN A 51 -16.89 -19.13 15.95
C ASN A 51 -15.99 -18.06 16.59
N VAL A 52 -16.31 -16.79 16.35
CA VAL A 52 -15.61 -15.65 16.93
C VAL A 52 -16.34 -15.21 18.19
N LYS A 53 -15.62 -15.16 19.32
CA LYS A 53 -16.21 -14.85 20.64
C LYS A 53 -16.90 -13.49 20.61
N GLY A 54 -18.14 -13.44 21.12
CA GLY A 54 -18.92 -12.20 21.24
C GLY A 54 -19.46 -11.64 19.92
N ALA A 55 -19.25 -12.30 18.79
CA ALA A 55 -19.70 -11.84 17.49
C ALA A 55 -20.87 -12.65 16.92
N SER A 56 -21.66 -12.01 16.06
CA SER A 56 -22.83 -12.63 15.40
C SER A 56 -22.51 -13.19 14.01
N PHE A 57 -21.33 -12.91 13.48
CA PHE A 57 -20.94 -13.22 12.10
C PHE A 57 -19.60 -13.96 12.06
N PRO A 58 -19.42 -14.91 11.13
CA PRO A 58 -18.12 -15.49 10.85
C PRO A 58 -17.17 -14.45 10.24
N VAL A 59 -15.87 -14.61 10.48
CA VAL A 59 -14.81 -13.75 9.94
C VAL A 59 -14.03 -14.50 8.88
N VAL A 60 -13.73 -13.85 7.77
CA VAL A 60 -12.75 -14.35 6.81
C VAL A 60 -11.56 -13.42 6.71
N THR A 61 -10.36 -13.98 6.71
CA THR A 61 -9.10 -13.24 6.53
C THR A 61 -8.17 -14.01 5.59
N ASN A 62 -7.06 -13.39 5.22
CA ASN A 62 -6.01 -13.99 4.39
C ASN A 62 -6.52 -14.40 2.99
N LEU A 63 -7.51 -13.65 2.47
CA LEU A 63 -8.11 -13.87 1.16
C LEU A 63 -7.08 -13.73 0.03
N PHE A 64 -6.12 -12.81 0.20
CA PHE A 64 -5.14 -12.44 -0.82
C PHE A 64 -3.69 -12.62 -0.38
N GLY A 65 -3.41 -13.31 0.73
CA GLY A 65 -2.03 -13.42 1.25
C GLY A 65 -1.09 -14.38 0.53
N THR A 66 -1.37 -14.73 -0.73
CA THR A 66 -0.38 -15.33 -1.63
C THR A 66 -0.63 -14.87 -3.06
N SER A 67 0.43 -14.81 -3.88
CA SER A 67 0.31 -14.55 -5.32
C SER A 67 -0.61 -15.56 -6.00
N ARG A 68 -0.61 -16.84 -5.56
CA ARG A 68 -1.54 -17.87 -6.06
C ARG A 68 -2.99 -17.50 -5.81
N ARG A 69 -3.36 -17.05 -4.60
CA ARG A 69 -4.75 -16.67 -4.30
C ARG A 69 -5.18 -15.42 -5.07
N VAL A 70 -4.28 -14.46 -5.26
CA VAL A 70 -4.51 -13.29 -6.10
C VAL A 70 -4.74 -13.70 -7.57
N ASP A 71 -3.91 -14.59 -8.12
CA ASP A 71 -4.09 -15.13 -9.47
C ASP A 71 -5.38 -15.96 -9.60
N LEU A 72 -5.77 -16.72 -8.56
CA LEU A 72 -7.06 -17.41 -8.51
C LEU A 72 -8.21 -16.40 -8.58
N ALA A 73 -8.15 -15.32 -7.80
CA ALA A 73 -9.19 -14.30 -7.70
C ALA A 73 -9.44 -13.55 -9.01
N PHE A 74 -8.37 -13.13 -9.69
CA PHE A 74 -8.48 -12.20 -10.83
C PHE A 74 -8.15 -12.85 -12.17
N GLY A 75 -7.29 -13.87 -12.19
CA GLY A 75 -6.77 -14.49 -13.40
C GLY A 75 -5.99 -13.53 -14.30
N PRO A 76 -5.52 -14.00 -15.47
CA PRO A 76 -4.72 -13.19 -16.39
C PRO A 76 -5.56 -12.26 -17.28
N ARG A 77 -6.88 -12.41 -17.29
CA ARG A 77 -7.78 -11.69 -18.20
C ARG A 77 -7.72 -10.16 -18.02
N PRO A 78 -7.77 -9.59 -16.80
CA PRO A 78 -7.76 -8.14 -16.61
C PRO A 78 -6.49 -7.50 -17.18
N GLU A 79 -5.33 -8.11 -16.92
CA GLU A 79 -4.04 -7.64 -17.45
C GLU A 79 -3.99 -7.71 -18.98
N GLN A 80 -4.44 -8.82 -19.57
CA GLN A 80 -4.53 -8.96 -21.03
C GLN A 80 -5.48 -7.93 -21.65
N LEU A 81 -6.61 -7.66 -21.00
CA LEU A 81 -7.57 -6.65 -21.46
C LEU A 81 -6.96 -5.25 -21.37
N MET A 82 -6.25 -4.91 -20.30
CA MET A 82 -5.56 -3.61 -20.19
C MET A 82 -4.50 -3.44 -21.30
N LYS A 83 -3.68 -4.46 -21.54
CA LYS A 83 -2.70 -4.46 -22.65
C LYS A 83 -3.37 -4.27 -24.01
N GLN A 84 -4.52 -4.90 -24.24
CA GLN A 84 -5.30 -4.74 -25.47
C GLN A 84 -5.89 -3.32 -25.60
N ILE A 85 -6.42 -2.75 -24.52
CA ILE A 85 -6.95 -1.38 -24.50
C ILE A 85 -5.85 -0.39 -24.89
N VAL A 86 -4.70 -0.44 -24.20
CA VAL A 86 -3.57 0.45 -24.43
C VAL A 86 -3.04 0.31 -25.87
N GLY A 87 -2.78 -0.92 -26.32
CA GLY A 87 -2.29 -1.16 -27.68
C GLY A 87 -3.28 -0.78 -28.78
N ALA A 88 -4.58 -0.70 -28.47
CA ALA A 88 -5.59 -0.26 -29.41
C ALA A 88 -5.70 1.27 -29.52
N VAL A 89 -5.26 2.05 -28.52
CA VAL A 89 -5.35 3.53 -28.54
C VAL A 89 -4.72 4.11 -29.80
N ASP A 90 -3.49 3.69 -30.14
CA ASP A 90 -2.78 4.18 -31.34
C ASP A 90 -3.47 3.77 -32.65
N THR A 91 -4.22 2.66 -32.65
CA THR A 91 -4.93 2.15 -33.84
C THR A 91 -6.34 2.72 -34.00
N LEU A 92 -6.97 3.15 -32.90
CA LEU A 92 -8.34 3.64 -32.85
C LEU A 92 -8.42 5.16 -33.00
N VAL A 93 -7.29 5.86 -33.02
CA VAL A 93 -7.22 7.31 -33.21
C VAL A 93 -6.41 7.62 -34.48
N PRO A 94 -7.04 8.04 -35.60
CA PRO A 94 -8.47 8.29 -35.80
C PRO A 94 -9.29 7.01 -36.01
N PRO A 95 -10.57 6.98 -35.58
CA PRO A 95 -11.41 5.78 -35.66
C PRO A 95 -11.83 5.52 -37.11
N THR A 96 -11.23 4.50 -37.74
CA THR A 96 -11.67 4.02 -39.06
C THR A 96 -12.59 2.80 -38.92
N PRO A 97 -13.55 2.58 -39.83
CA PRO A 97 -14.41 1.40 -39.80
C PRO A 97 -13.63 0.08 -39.81
N LYS A 98 -12.48 0.06 -40.51
CA LYS A 98 -11.56 -1.09 -40.54
C LYS A 98 -10.91 -1.33 -39.18
N ALA A 99 -10.44 -0.29 -38.50
CA ALA A 99 -9.86 -0.39 -37.16
C ALA A 99 -10.91 -0.87 -36.13
N LEU A 100 -12.13 -0.32 -36.17
CA LEU A 100 -13.23 -0.77 -35.32
C LEU A 100 -13.60 -2.24 -35.55
N TRP A 101 -13.62 -2.69 -36.81
CA TRP A 101 -13.89 -4.11 -37.14
C TRP A 101 -12.77 -5.05 -36.69
N GLN A 102 -11.51 -4.60 -36.78
CA GLN A 102 -10.35 -5.33 -36.27
C GLN A 102 -10.39 -5.46 -34.74
N GLN A 103 -10.88 -4.42 -34.05
CA GLN A 103 -11.03 -4.39 -32.59
C GLN A 103 -12.42 -4.83 -32.07
N ARG A 104 -13.24 -5.51 -32.89
CA ARG A 104 -14.63 -5.87 -32.53
C ARG A 104 -14.75 -6.66 -31.22
N GLN A 105 -13.77 -7.53 -30.94
CA GLN A 105 -13.79 -8.35 -29.72
C GLN A 105 -13.57 -7.48 -28.47
N LEU A 106 -12.60 -6.55 -28.55
CA LEU A 106 -12.36 -5.56 -27.51
C LEU A 106 -13.61 -4.70 -27.27
N ILE A 107 -14.29 -4.23 -28.33
CA ILE A 107 -15.53 -3.46 -28.22
C ILE A 107 -16.62 -4.26 -27.49
N VAL A 108 -16.82 -5.54 -27.85
CA VAL A 108 -17.79 -6.42 -27.18
C VAL A 108 -17.45 -6.61 -25.70
N ASP A 109 -16.17 -6.72 -25.36
CA ASP A 109 -15.73 -6.86 -23.98
C ASP A 109 -15.89 -5.56 -23.19
N LEU A 110 -15.62 -4.39 -23.81
CA LEU A 110 -15.87 -3.07 -23.21
C LEU A 110 -17.37 -2.82 -22.96
N LEU A 111 -18.28 -3.30 -23.83
CA LEU A 111 -19.73 -3.19 -23.61
C LEU A 111 -20.24 -3.95 -22.37
N LYS A 112 -19.45 -4.92 -21.88
CA LYS A 112 -19.75 -5.65 -20.64
C LYS A 112 -19.31 -4.88 -19.40
N ILE A 113 -18.49 -3.84 -19.54
CA ILE A 113 -18.01 -3.01 -18.43
C ILE A 113 -19.04 -1.94 -18.12
N GLY A 114 -19.28 -1.70 -16.84
CA GLY A 114 -20.21 -0.68 -16.37
C GLY A 114 -20.93 -1.09 -15.09
N ILE A 115 -21.93 -0.30 -14.75
CA ILE A 115 -22.86 -0.58 -13.65
C ILE A 115 -24.24 -0.93 -14.23
N LYS A 116 -24.98 -1.79 -13.52
CA LYS A 116 -26.39 -2.09 -13.85
C LYS A 116 -27.24 -1.99 -12.59
N ASN A 117 -28.46 -1.47 -12.71
CA ASN A 117 -29.40 -1.48 -11.60
C ASN A 117 -30.13 -2.83 -11.53
N VAL A 118 -30.32 -3.35 -10.32
CA VAL A 118 -31.11 -4.56 -10.05
C VAL A 118 -32.29 -4.25 -9.13
N SER A 119 -33.31 -5.12 -9.12
CA SER A 119 -34.43 -4.99 -8.19
C SER A 119 -34.01 -5.35 -6.75
N PRO A 120 -34.73 -4.82 -5.72
CA PRO A 120 -34.48 -5.20 -4.33
C PRO A 120 -34.51 -6.71 -4.09
N ASP A 121 -35.43 -7.44 -4.73
CA ASP A 121 -35.55 -8.90 -4.61
C ASP A 121 -34.32 -9.66 -5.14
N SER A 122 -33.56 -9.04 -6.05
CA SER A 122 -32.34 -9.61 -6.64
C SER A 122 -31.07 -9.12 -5.94
N ALA A 123 -31.18 -8.41 -4.81
CA ALA A 123 -30.06 -7.82 -4.10
C ALA A 123 -29.89 -8.45 -2.70
N PRO A 124 -29.02 -9.47 -2.55
CA PRO A 124 -28.78 -10.13 -1.27
C PRO A 124 -28.42 -9.18 -0.13
N ILE A 125 -27.76 -8.05 -0.42
CA ILE A 125 -27.40 -7.04 0.58
C ILE A 125 -28.61 -6.50 1.36
N LEU A 126 -29.82 -6.47 0.78
CA LEU A 126 -31.01 -5.90 1.40
C LEU A 126 -31.79 -6.89 2.30
N GLN A 127 -31.22 -8.06 2.61
CA GLN A 127 -31.94 -9.09 3.36
C GLN A 127 -32.23 -8.73 4.82
N GLN A 128 -31.35 -7.97 5.47
CA GLN A 128 -31.48 -7.53 6.87
C GLN A 128 -31.01 -6.08 7.02
N CYS A 129 -31.65 -5.32 7.91
CA CYS A 129 -31.29 -3.94 8.23
C CYS A 129 -31.25 -3.74 9.75
N LYS A 130 -30.22 -3.05 10.24
CA LYS A 130 -30.11 -2.57 11.63
C LYS A 130 -30.07 -1.04 11.64
N THR A 131 -30.86 -0.41 12.51
CA THR A 131 -30.93 1.06 12.67
C THR A 131 -30.60 1.54 14.08
N ASP A 132 -31.01 0.81 15.12
CA ASP A 132 -30.87 1.28 16.50
C ASP A 132 -29.45 1.11 17.06
N SER A 133 -28.76 0.06 16.66
CA SER A 133 -27.37 -0.23 17.04
C SER A 133 -26.69 -0.96 15.87
N PRO A 134 -26.42 -0.23 14.77
CA PRO A 134 -26.00 -0.82 13.50
C PRO A 134 -24.68 -1.59 13.60
N LEU A 135 -23.76 -1.16 14.47
CA LEU A 135 -22.44 -1.78 14.61
C LEU A 135 -22.40 -2.95 15.63
N ASP A 136 -23.44 -3.13 16.43
CA ASP A 136 -23.46 -4.16 17.47
C ASP A 136 -23.38 -5.58 16.89
N GLY A 137 -22.49 -6.38 17.48
CA GLY A 137 -22.24 -7.77 17.11
C GLY A 137 -21.36 -7.97 15.87
N LEU A 138 -20.79 -6.91 15.30
CA LEU A 138 -19.73 -7.04 14.29
C LEU A 138 -18.46 -7.61 14.94
N PRO A 139 -17.78 -8.59 14.31
CA PRO A 139 -16.50 -9.14 14.78
C PRO A 139 -15.33 -8.21 14.43
N VAL A 140 -15.37 -6.97 14.91
CA VAL A 140 -14.28 -6.01 14.73
C VAL A 140 -13.03 -6.47 15.48
N LEU A 141 -11.87 -6.25 14.88
CA LEU A 141 -10.61 -6.86 15.34
C LEU A 141 -9.74 -5.85 16.07
N THR A 142 -9.06 -6.31 17.12
CA THR A 142 -7.89 -5.62 17.68
C THR A 142 -6.69 -6.46 17.33
N SER A 143 -5.85 -5.96 16.43
CA SER A 143 -4.79 -6.74 15.77
C SER A 143 -3.50 -6.73 16.56
N TRP A 144 -3.23 -5.61 17.23
CA TRP A 144 -2.02 -5.36 17.99
C TRP A 144 -2.36 -4.83 19.39
N GLN A 145 -1.49 -5.12 20.35
CA GLN A 145 -1.76 -4.88 21.77
C GLN A 145 -1.89 -3.39 22.15
N GLU A 146 -1.32 -2.48 21.36
CA GLU A 146 -1.42 -1.03 21.58
C GLU A 146 -2.42 -0.35 20.66
N ASP A 147 -3.16 -1.11 19.84
CA ASP A 147 -4.26 -0.56 19.05
C ASP A 147 -5.25 0.17 19.98
N GLY A 148 -5.63 1.41 19.64
CA GLY A 148 -6.50 2.27 20.45
C GLY A 148 -7.93 1.72 20.63
N GLY A 149 -8.28 0.64 19.94
CA GLY A 149 -9.56 -0.05 20.03
C GLY A 149 -9.71 -1.10 18.93
N PRO A 150 -10.93 -1.61 18.72
CA PRO A 150 -11.22 -2.50 17.61
C PRO A 150 -11.44 -1.71 16.30
N PHE A 151 -10.98 -2.29 15.19
CA PHE A 151 -10.99 -1.68 13.88
C PHE A 151 -11.75 -2.48 12.82
N VAL A 152 -12.38 -1.77 11.91
CA VAL A 152 -12.76 -2.30 10.59
C VAL A 152 -11.55 -2.17 9.68
N THR A 153 -10.97 -3.30 9.25
CA THR A 153 -9.68 -3.33 8.53
C THR A 153 -9.77 -3.53 7.02
N LEU A 154 -10.90 -4.01 6.49
CA LEU A 154 -11.20 -4.03 5.05
C LEU A 154 -12.42 -3.18 4.63
N PRO A 155 -12.59 -1.94 5.13
CA PRO A 155 -13.72 -1.08 4.74
C PRO A 155 -13.54 -0.54 3.33
N LEU A 156 -14.53 -0.73 2.46
CA LEU A 156 -14.56 -0.14 1.12
C LEU A 156 -15.46 1.10 1.16
N VAL A 157 -14.85 2.25 1.40
CA VAL A 157 -15.51 3.52 1.67
C VAL A 157 -15.85 4.22 0.35
N TYR A 158 -17.14 4.31 0.09
CA TYR A 158 -17.72 4.99 -1.07
C TYR A 158 -18.22 6.39 -0.69
N THR A 159 -17.80 7.37 -1.48
CA THR A 159 -18.20 8.78 -1.35
C THR A 159 -18.44 9.39 -2.73
N GLU A 160 -19.23 10.46 -2.79
CA GLU A 160 -19.43 11.26 -4.00
C GLU A 160 -19.04 12.71 -3.72
N HIS A 161 -18.36 13.35 -4.67
CA HIS A 161 -17.97 14.75 -4.57
C HIS A 161 -19.24 15.63 -4.46
N PRO A 162 -19.32 16.56 -3.50
CA PRO A 162 -20.55 17.29 -3.18
C PRO A 162 -21.09 18.15 -4.34
N GLU A 163 -20.22 18.59 -5.26
CA GLU A 163 -20.63 19.41 -6.41
C GLU A 163 -20.97 18.65 -7.69
N ASN A 164 -20.11 17.73 -8.14
CA ASN A 164 -20.21 17.11 -9.46
C ASN A 164 -20.66 15.64 -9.41
N GLY A 165 -20.80 15.05 -8.22
CA GLY A 165 -21.24 13.67 -8.03
C GLY A 165 -20.24 12.61 -8.51
N HIS A 166 -18.98 12.98 -8.80
CA HIS A 166 -17.94 12.01 -9.09
C HIS A 166 -17.70 11.14 -7.86
N HIS A 167 -17.68 9.83 -8.06
CA HIS A 167 -17.53 8.89 -6.97
C HIS A 167 -16.07 8.48 -6.76
N ASN A 168 -15.76 8.10 -5.53
CA ASN A 168 -14.51 7.48 -5.12
C ASN A 168 -14.84 6.25 -4.28
N LEU A 169 -14.16 5.13 -4.55
CA LEU A 169 -14.08 3.99 -3.64
C LEU A 169 -12.66 3.87 -3.10
N GLY A 170 -12.49 4.06 -1.78
CA GLY A 170 -11.19 3.92 -1.12
C GLY A 170 -11.23 2.91 0.02
N MET A 171 -10.05 2.50 0.50
CA MET A 171 -9.94 1.70 1.73
C MET A 171 -9.33 2.55 2.85
N TYR A 172 -10.08 2.76 3.92
CA TYR A 172 -9.70 3.64 5.04
C TYR A 172 -10.07 2.97 6.36
N ARG A 173 -9.10 2.60 7.20
CA ARG A 173 -9.41 1.93 8.47
C ARG A 173 -10.38 2.76 9.32
N MET A 174 -11.22 2.07 10.10
CA MET A 174 -12.23 2.72 10.94
C MET A 174 -12.18 2.16 12.36
N GLN A 175 -11.75 2.98 13.32
CA GLN A 175 -11.84 2.63 14.74
C GLN A 175 -13.30 2.67 15.18
N VAL A 176 -13.79 1.64 15.83
CA VAL A 176 -15.15 1.65 16.38
C VAL A 176 -15.14 2.27 17.78
N TYR A 177 -15.89 3.36 17.97
CA TYR A 177 -16.00 4.04 19.26
C TYR A 177 -17.20 3.54 20.07
N ASP A 178 -18.33 3.31 19.41
CA ASP A 178 -19.57 2.85 20.01
C ASP A 178 -20.48 2.19 18.95
N ALA A 179 -21.72 1.89 19.32
CA ALA A 179 -22.70 1.22 18.45
C ALA A 179 -23.08 1.98 17.17
N LYS A 180 -22.73 3.28 17.06
CA LYS A 180 -23.13 4.19 15.98
C LYS A 180 -22.02 5.06 15.43
N THR A 181 -20.83 5.10 16.04
CA THR A 181 -19.77 6.01 15.59
C THR A 181 -18.43 5.30 15.41
N THR A 182 -17.73 5.72 14.36
CA THR A 182 -16.38 5.26 14.06
C THR A 182 -15.46 6.43 13.68
N GLY A 183 -14.15 6.27 13.85
CA GLY A 183 -13.17 7.12 13.18
C GLY A 183 -13.18 6.86 11.67
N MET A 184 -12.89 7.88 10.87
CA MET A 184 -12.75 7.80 9.42
C MET A 184 -11.35 8.24 9.00
N HIS A 185 -10.41 7.30 8.91
CA HIS A 185 -9.00 7.56 8.63
C HIS A 185 -8.75 7.63 7.11
N TRP A 186 -9.36 8.59 6.41
CA TRP A 186 -8.90 8.91 5.06
C TRP A 186 -7.61 9.73 5.12
N GLN A 187 -6.63 9.36 4.31
CA GLN A 187 -5.35 10.06 4.24
C GLN A 187 -5.43 11.25 3.27
N ILE A 188 -4.44 12.14 3.35
CA ILE A 188 -4.28 13.20 2.34
C ILE A 188 -4.01 12.59 0.96
N HIS A 189 -4.33 13.34 -0.10
CA HIS A 189 -4.18 12.89 -1.50
C HIS A 189 -5.00 11.63 -1.88
N LYS A 190 -5.90 11.15 -1.01
CA LYS A 190 -6.88 10.10 -1.34
C LYS A 190 -8.25 10.73 -1.60
N GLY A 191 -9.03 10.15 -2.52
CA GLY A 191 -10.27 10.78 -3.01
C GLY A 191 -11.33 11.02 -1.93
N GLY A 192 -11.51 10.11 -0.97
CA GLY A 192 -12.44 10.33 0.15
C GLY A 192 -12.08 11.54 1.02
N GLY A 193 -10.79 11.76 1.29
CA GLY A 193 -10.30 12.93 2.03
C GLY A 193 -10.50 14.23 1.25
N PHE A 194 -10.33 14.19 -0.07
CA PHE A 194 -10.62 15.34 -0.95
C PHE A 194 -12.12 15.68 -0.98
N HIS A 195 -13.00 14.68 -1.11
CA HIS A 195 -14.45 14.89 -1.06
C HIS A 195 -14.89 15.49 0.29
N TYR A 196 -14.31 15.02 1.39
CA TYR A 196 -14.60 15.58 2.71
C TYR A 196 -14.10 17.02 2.86
N HIS A 197 -12.91 17.33 2.37
CA HIS A 197 -12.38 18.70 2.37
C HIS A 197 -13.31 19.68 1.64
N GLU A 198 -13.82 19.28 0.48
CA GLU A 198 -14.77 20.11 -0.29
C GLU A 198 -16.13 20.23 0.40
N ALA A 199 -16.61 19.20 1.09
CA ALA A 199 -17.82 19.26 1.90
C ALA A 199 -17.63 20.14 3.16
N GLU A 200 -16.48 20.02 3.83
CA GLU A 200 -16.12 20.80 5.01
C GLU A 200 -16.05 22.30 4.70
N LYS A 201 -15.44 22.69 3.58
CA LYS A 201 -15.43 24.08 3.08
C LYS A 201 -16.83 24.67 2.90
N ARG A 202 -17.82 23.82 2.61
CA ARG A 202 -19.23 24.21 2.43
C ARG A 202 -20.02 24.17 3.74
N GLY A 203 -19.44 23.63 4.82
CA GLY A 203 -20.14 23.39 6.08
C GLY A 203 -21.21 22.31 5.96
N GLU A 204 -21.04 21.37 5.02
CA GLU A 204 -22.00 20.29 4.75
C GLU A 204 -21.45 18.95 5.26
N ALA A 205 -22.34 18.06 5.71
CA ALA A 205 -21.97 16.69 6.04
C ALA A 205 -21.78 15.88 4.74
N LEU A 206 -20.72 15.09 4.67
CA LEU A 206 -20.46 14.21 3.54
C LEU A 206 -21.20 12.88 3.73
N PRO A 207 -22.13 12.48 2.83
CA PRO A 207 -22.71 11.14 2.86
C PRO A 207 -21.63 10.08 2.62
N VAL A 208 -21.69 8.97 3.35
CA VAL A 208 -20.72 7.87 3.22
C VAL A 208 -21.46 6.52 3.24
N THR A 209 -21.02 5.61 2.37
CA THR A 209 -21.39 4.19 2.45
C THR A 209 -20.13 3.34 2.50
N VAL A 210 -20.01 2.49 3.52
CA VAL A 210 -18.90 1.55 3.67
C VAL A 210 -19.38 0.16 3.31
N PHE A 211 -18.80 -0.44 2.27
CA PHE A 211 -19.04 -1.83 1.93
C PHE A 211 -18.03 -2.74 2.61
N LEU A 212 -18.49 -3.91 3.04
CA LEU A 212 -17.62 -5.03 3.41
C LEU A 212 -17.98 -6.23 2.54
N GLY A 213 -16.97 -6.87 1.97
CA GLY A 213 -17.12 -8.02 1.08
C GLY A 213 -17.58 -7.60 -0.31
N GLY A 214 -18.45 -8.41 -0.92
CA GLY A 214 -18.81 -8.25 -2.33
C GLY A 214 -17.84 -8.97 -3.27
N PRO A 215 -17.80 -8.59 -4.56
CA PRO A 215 -16.83 -9.15 -5.50
C PRO A 215 -15.40 -8.92 -4.99
N PRO A 216 -14.48 -9.90 -5.03
CA PRO A 216 -13.07 -9.70 -4.68
C PRO A 216 -12.42 -8.52 -5.44
N ALA A 217 -12.86 -8.29 -6.67
CA ALA A 217 -12.45 -7.16 -7.49
C ALA A 217 -12.81 -5.79 -6.90
N LEU A 218 -13.85 -5.71 -6.06
CA LEU A 218 -14.24 -4.46 -5.39
C LEU A 218 -13.18 -4.07 -4.35
N ILE A 219 -12.66 -5.07 -3.61
CA ILE A 219 -11.56 -4.89 -2.64
C ILE A 219 -10.30 -4.43 -3.38
N ALA A 220 -9.92 -5.11 -4.46
CA ALA A 220 -8.77 -4.73 -5.28
C ALA A 220 -8.91 -3.31 -5.86
N SER A 221 -10.10 -2.95 -6.34
CA SER A 221 -10.32 -1.63 -6.94
C SER A 221 -10.25 -0.49 -5.92
N ALA A 222 -10.63 -0.75 -4.66
CA ALA A 222 -10.61 0.27 -3.60
C ALA A 222 -9.20 0.70 -3.17
N ILE A 223 -8.17 -0.08 -3.52
CA ILE A 223 -6.77 0.26 -3.24
C ILE A 223 -5.96 0.53 -4.52
N ALA A 224 -6.59 0.44 -5.70
CA ALA A 224 -5.89 0.60 -6.96
C ALA A 224 -5.46 2.07 -7.16
N PRO A 225 -4.20 2.33 -7.55
CA PRO A 225 -3.73 3.67 -7.88
C PRO A 225 -4.18 4.06 -9.29
N VAL A 226 -5.50 4.15 -9.51
CA VAL A 226 -6.08 4.53 -10.80
C VAL A 226 -6.00 6.05 -11.03
N PRO A 227 -5.91 6.51 -12.29
CA PRO A 227 -6.09 7.92 -12.62
C PRO A 227 -7.46 8.42 -12.13
N GLU A 228 -7.54 9.68 -11.69
CA GLU A 228 -8.78 10.28 -11.15
C GLU A 228 -10.00 10.17 -12.07
N HIS A 229 -9.78 10.01 -13.38
CA HIS A 229 -10.84 9.91 -14.38
C HIS A 229 -11.32 8.47 -14.63
N LEU A 230 -10.71 7.45 -14.02
CA LEU A 230 -11.15 6.06 -14.10
C LEU A 230 -11.80 5.64 -12.78
N PRO A 231 -13.14 5.67 -12.68
CA PRO A 231 -13.82 5.35 -11.43
C PRO A 231 -13.63 3.88 -11.00
N GLU A 232 -13.45 3.64 -9.71
CA GLU A 232 -13.07 2.32 -9.18
C GLU A 232 -14.18 1.27 -9.36
N LEU A 233 -15.44 1.68 -9.41
CA LEU A 233 -16.55 0.77 -9.73
C LEU A 233 -16.49 0.28 -11.18
N LEU A 234 -15.97 1.10 -12.10
CA LEU A 234 -15.72 0.67 -13.48
C LEU A 234 -14.51 -0.26 -13.56
N LEU A 235 -13.44 0.02 -12.79
CA LEU A 235 -12.31 -0.91 -12.66
C LEU A 235 -12.79 -2.26 -12.10
N THR A 236 -13.64 -2.26 -11.06
CA THR A 236 -14.24 -3.47 -10.51
C THR A 236 -14.95 -4.26 -11.62
N SER A 237 -15.78 -3.58 -12.41
CA SER A 237 -16.50 -4.20 -13.52
C SER A 237 -15.57 -4.72 -14.62
N LEU A 238 -14.44 -4.05 -14.88
CA LEU A 238 -13.40 -4.48 -15.83
C LEU A 238 -12.73 -5.77 -15.35
N ILE A 239 -12.34 -5.83 -14.08
CA ILE A 239 -11.68 -7.00 -13.48
C ILE A 239 -12.63 -8.21 -13.45
N VAL A 240 -13.88 -8.04 -13.00
CA VAL A 240 -14.89 -9.11 -13.05
C VAL A 240 -15.25 -9.47 -14.51
N GLY A 241 -15.20 -8.47 -15.39
CA GLY A 241 -15.51 -8.57 -16.81
C GLY A 241 -17.00 -8.66 -17.13
N GLN A 242 -17.83 -8.06 -16.27
CA GLN A 242 -19.27 -7.86 -16.44
C GLN A 242 -19.77 -6.66 -15.62
N LYS A 243 -20.99 -6.18 -15.92
CA LYS A 243 -21.56 -5.01 -15.24
C LYS A 243 -21.81 -5.27 -13.76
N LEU A 244 -21.32 -4.38 -12.90
CA LEU A 244 -21.50 -4.44 -11.45
C LEU A 244 -22.97 -4.19 -11.08
N PRO A 245 -23.65 -5.14 -10.40
CA PRO A 245 -25.03 -4.95 -9.96
C PRO A 245 -25.11 -4.00 -8.77
N MET A 246 -25.92 -2.95 -8.92
CA MET A 246 -26.20 -1.94 -7.91
C MET A 246 -27.70 -1.91 -7.60
N VAL A 247 -28.08 -1.64 -6.36
CA VAL A 247 -29.48 -1.52 -5.92
C VAL A 247 -29.71 -0.18 -5.23
N GLN A 248 -30.92 0.35 -5.32
CA GLN A 248 -31.30 1.55 -4.55
C GLN A 248 -31.35 1.21 -3.05
N ASN A 249 -30.81 2.09 -2.21
CA ASN A 249 -30.92 1.94 -0.76
C ASN A 249 -32.33 2.36 -0.31
N PRO A 250 -33.14 1.47 0.30
CA PRO A 250 -34.48 1.82 0.75
C PRO A 250 -34.55 2.91 1.82
N HIS A 251 -33.45 3.14 2.54
CA HIS A 251 -33.33 4.20 3.56
C HIS A 251 -32.70 5.49 3.02
N GLY A 252 -32.51 5.62 1.70
CA GLY A 252 -31.89 6.79 1.07
C GLY A 252 -30.36 6.80 1.13
N GLY A 253 -29.74 7.80 0.49
CA GLY A 253 -28.28 7.87 0.33
C GLY A 253 -27.79 7.15 -0.94
N HIS A 254 -26.54 6.68 -0.93
CA HIS A 254 -25.93 6.06 -2.10
C HIS A 254 -26.59 4.74 -2.49
N ARG A 255 -26.48 4.37 -3.77
CA ARG A 255 -26.78 3.00 -4.24
C ARG A 255 -25.81 2.00 -3.62
N LEU A 256 -26.29 0.79 -3.38
CA LEU A 256 -25.51 -0.27 -2.74
C LEU A 256 -25.02 -1.30 -3.76
N VAL A 257 -23.82 -1.83 -3.60
CA VAL A 257 -23.35 -3.00 -4.34
C VAL A 257 -24.20 -4.20 -3.93
N ALA A 258 -24.98 -4.76 -4.86
CA ALA A 258 -26.03 -5.74 -4.55
C ALA A 258 -25.49 -7.03 -3.89
N GLU A 259 -24.26 -7.39 -4.24
CA GLU A 259 -23.59 -8.62 -3.83
C GLU A 259 -22.66 -8.45 -2.62
N ALA A 260 -22.60 -7.26 -2.00
CA ALA A 260 -21.83 -7.02 -0.78
C ALA A 260 -22.36 -7.86 0.40
N GLU A 261 -21.50 -8.11 1.40
CA GLU A 261 -21.92 -8.79 2.63
C GLU A 261 -22.53 -7.80 3.62
N PHE A 262 -21.94 -6.59 3.71
CA PHE A 262 -22.43 -5.47 4.52
C PHE A 262 -22.37 -4.15 3.74
N ALA A 263 -23.28 -3.23 4.07
CA ALA A 263 -23.28 -1.85 3.64
C ALA A 263 -23.69 -0.95 4.83
N ILE A 264 -22.71 -0.26 5.39
CA ILE A 264 -22.85 0.63 6.55
C ILE A 264 -23.02 2.05 6.01
N SER A 265 -24.16 2.67 6.23
CA SER A 265 -24.50 3.99 5.69
C SER A 265 -24.58 5.03 6.80
N GLY A 266 -24.23 6.27 6.46
CA GLY A 266 -24.28 7.40 7.37
C GLY A 266 -23.69 8.67 6.76
N SER A 267 -23.13 9.52 7.60
CA SER A 267 -22.45 10.74 7.16
C SER A 267 -21.27 11.12 8.05
N VAL A 268 -20.35 11.90 7.51
CA VAL A 268 -19.26 12.51 8.27
C VAL A 268 -19.54 14.01 8.36
N ALA A 269 -19.79 14.49 9.57
CA ALA A 269 -20.06 15.89 9.83
C ALA A 269 -18.81 16.75 9.57
N PRO A 270 -18.97 18.01 9.11
CA PRO A 270 -17.85 18.92 8.98
C PRO A 270 -17.34 19.29 10.37
N TYR A 271 -16.03 19.51 10.50
CA TYR A 271 -15.38 19.98 11.73
C TYR A 271 -15.35 19.02 12.93
N LEU A 272 -16.15 17.95 12.93
CA LEU A 272 -16.19 16.97 14.02
C LEU A 272 -15.06 15.94 13.89
N ARG A 273 -14.14 15.94 14.84
CA ARG A 273 -13.01 15.00 14.91
C ARG A 273 -12.90 14.39 16.31
N ARG A 274 -12.34 13.18 16.39
CA ARG A 274 -12.00 12.49 17.64
C ARG A 274 -10.63 11.81 17.50
N PRO A 275 -9.91 11.59 18.62
CA PRO A 275 -8.68 10.81 18.59
C PRO A 275 -8.93 9.39 18.05
N GLU A 276 -8.17 9.01 17.02
CA GLU A 276 -8.08 7.65 16.50
C GLU A 276 -6.67 7.12 16.68
N GLY A 277 -6.55 5.81 16.91
CA GLY A 277 -5.27 5.14 17.11
C GLY A 277 -4.78 5.14 18.57
N PRO A 278 -3.61 4.57 18.87
CA PRO A 278 -2.62 4.05 17.90
C PRO A 278 -3.14 2.86 17.10
N PHE A 279 -2.47 2.51 16.00
CA PHE A 279 -2.83 1.35 15.18
C PHE A 279 -1.60 0.74 14.54
N GLY A 280 -1.42 -0.58 14.64
CA GLY A 280 -0.33 -1.24 13.94
C GLY A 280 -0.54 -1.25 12.43
N ASP A 281 0.30 -0.51 11.70
CA ASP A 281 0.13 -0.20 10.29
C ASP A 281 0.94 -1.11 9.36
N HIS A 282 0.66 -1.03 8.06
CA HIS A 282 1.33 -1.80 7.01
C HIS A 282 2.81 -1.45 6.81
N TYR A 283 3.29 -0.35 7.41
CA TYR A 283 4.72 -0.07 7.50
C TYR A 283 5.42 -0.98 8.51
N GLY A 284 4.70 -1.76 9.33
CA GLY A 284 5.28 -2.60 10.36
C GLY A 284 5.58 -1.88 11.68
N TYR A 285 5.00 -0.70 11.87
CA TYR A 285 5.12 0.13 13.08
C TYR A 285 3.75 0.64 13.51
N TYR A 286 3.64 1.12 14.75
CA TYR A 286 2.43 1.80 15.21
C TYR A 286 2.27 3.18 14.57
N SER A 287 1.14 3.41 13.91
CA SER A 287 0.67 4.76 13.60
C SER A 287 0.22 5.45 14.89
N LEU A 288 0.72 6.66 15.13
CA LEU A 288 0.43 7.43 16.34
C LEU A 288 -1.01 7.95 16.37
N THR A 289 -1.49 8.30 17.56
CA THR A 289 -2.82 8.87 17.76
C THR A 289 -2.94 10.26 17.15
N HIS A 290 -3.95 10.47 16.31
CA HIS A 290 -4.29 11.78 15.73
C HIS A 290 -5.81 11.98 15.67
N ASP A 291 -6.23 13.24 15.52
CA ASP A 291 -7.65 13.58 15.37
C ASP A 291 -8.12 13.34 13.93
N PHE A 292 -9.06 12.39 13.77
CA PHE A 292 -9.69 12.09 12.48
C PHE A 292 -11.19 12.37 12.49
N PRO A 293 -11.82 12.61 11.32
CA PRO A 293 -13.25 12.82 11.23
C PRO A 293 -14.06 11.66 11.79
N VAL A 294 -15.25 11.96 12.31
CA VAL A 294 -16.18 10.96 12.87
C VAL A 294 -17.24 10.59 11.84
N PHE A 295 -17.33 9.29 11.53
CA PHE A 295 -18.44 8.74 10.76
C PHE A 295 -19.59 8.35 11.69
N GLU A 296 -20.72 8.99 11.49
CA GLU A 296 -21.97 8.76 12.22
C GLU A 296 -22.85 7.82 11.40
N VAL A 297 -23.03 6.60 11.90
CA VAL A 297 -23.76 5.52 11.22
C VAL A 297 -25.26 5.68 11.46
N SER A 298 -26.02 5.75 10.36
CA SER A 298 -27.48 5.79 10.39
C SER A 298 -28.09 4.39 10.39
N HIS A 299 -27.59 3.50 9.52
CA HIS A 299 -28.11 2.14 9.37
C HIS A 299 -27.09 1.23 8.69
N MET A 300 -27.25 -0.08 8.90
CA MET A 300 -26.45 -1.10 8.23
C MET A 300 -27.34 -2.14 7.57
N TRP A 301 -27.17 -2.31 6.27
CA TRP A 301 -27.71 -3.44 5.51
C TRP A 301 -26.71 -4.59 5.54
N HIS A 302 -27.20 -5.82 5.65
CA HIS A 302 -26.37 -7.01 5.55
C HIS A 302 -27.16 -8.22 5.03
N ARG A 303 -26.42 -9.19 4.49
CA ARG A 303 -26.98 -10.51 4.16
C ARG A 303 -27.40 -11.25 5.42
N LYS A 304 -28.41 -12.13 5.33
CA LYS A 304 -28.93 -12.87 6.49
C LYS A 304 -27.85 -13.67 7.24
N ASP A 305 -26.94 -14.26 6.49
CA ASP A 305 -25.85 -15.13 6.97
C ASP A 305 -24.48 -14.52 6.65
N ALA A 306 -24.37 -13.19 6.76
CA ALA A 306 -23.24 -12.41 6.27
C ALA A 306 -21.88 -12.89 6.80
N ILE A 307 -20.84 -12.82 5.96
CA ILE A 307 -19.45 -13.15 6.29
C ILE A 307 -18.65 -11.86 6.35
N TYR A 308 -18.00 -11.60 7.49
CA TYR A 308 -17.23 -10.38 7.72
C TYR A 308 -15.79 -10.54 7.21
N PRO A 309 -15.39 -9.89 6.11
CA PRO A 309 -14.00 -9.88 5.69
C PRO A 309 -13.20 -8.91 6.55
N ALA A 310 -12.03 -9.35 6.95
CA ALA A 310 -11.03 -8.54 7.62
C ALA A 310 -9.63 -8.91 7.11
N THR A 311 -8.70 -7.98 7.23
CA THR A 311 -7.27 -8.22 7.01
C THR A 311 -6.51 -7.84 8.27
N ILE A 312 -5.30 -8.36 8.39
CA ILE A 312 -4.33 -7.93 9.39
C ILE A 312 -3.19 -7.27 8.61
N VAL A 313 -2.80 -6.07 9.03
CA VAL A 313 -1.65 -5.36 8.48
C VAL A 313 -0.54 -5.30 9.52
N GLY A 314 0.68 -5.14 9.05
CA GLY A 314 1.86 -5.12 9.89
C GLY A 314 3.11 -5.16 9.02
N LYS A 315 4.19 -5.73 9.58
CA LYS A 315 5.44 -5.90 8.85
C LYS A 315 5.19 -6.76 7.59
N PRO A 316 5.69 -6.36 6.40
CA PRO A 316 5.49 -7.13 5.19
C PRO A 316 6.13 -8.52 5.34
N ARG A 317 5.52 -9.57 4.77
CA ARG A 317 4.45 -9.54 3.76
C ARG A 317 3.08 -9.79 4.36
N GLN A 318 2.11 -8.92 4.06
CA GLN A 318 0.70 -9.11 4.41
C GLN A 318 -0.19 -9.14 3.14
N GLU A 319 -1.52 -9.22 3.25
CA GLU A 319 -2.40 -9.34 2.06
C GLU A 319 -2.25 -8.18 1.06
N ASP A 320 -2.00 -6.98 1.56
CA ASP A 320 -1.78 -5.75 0.79
C ASP A 320 -0.51 -5.83 -0.09
N TYR A 321 0.53 -6.52 0.38
CA TYR A 321 1.75 -6.79 -0.40
C TYR A 321 1.41 -7.43 -1.75
N TYR A 322 0.70 -8.55 -1.72
CA TYR A 322 0.39 -9.33 -2.92
C TYR A 322 -0.65 -8.64 -3.81
N LEU A 323 -1.62 -7.96 -3.19
CA LEU A 323 -2.66 -7.26 -3.93
C LEU A 323 -2.10 -6.03 -4.66
N GLY A 324 -1.21 -5.28 -4.01
CA GLY A 324 -0.56 -4.12 -4.61
C GLY A 324 0.40 -4.51 -5.75
N GLU A 325 1.19 -5.58 -5.62
CA GLU A 325 1.99 -6.10 -6.74
C GLU A 325 1.11 -6.46 -7.95
N PHE A 326 -0.01 -7.15 -7.74
CA PHE A 326 -0.94 -7.47 -8.82
C PHE A 326 -1.50 -6.21 -9.50
N LEU A 327 -1.90 -5.21 -8.71
CA LEU A 327 -2.44 -3.94 -9.23
C LEU A 327 -1.39 -3.15 -10.01
N GLN A 328 -0.14 -3.15 -9.54
CA GLN A 328 0.98 -2.55 -10.28
C GLN A 328 1.16 -3.22 -11.64
N ARG A 329 1.19 -4.56 -11.72
CA ARG A 329 1.28 -5.29 -13.00
C ARG A 329 0.08 -5.05 -13.89
N LEU A 330 -1.11 -4.97 -13.31
CA LEU A 330 -2.36 -4.70 -14.03
C LEU A 330 -2.34 -3.32 -14.70
N LEU A 331 -1.83 -2.31 -13.99
CA LEU A 331 -1.84 -0.91 -14.41
C LEU A 331 -0.59 -0.48 -15.17
N SER A 332 0.52 -1.22 -15.07
CA SER A 332 1.79 -0.86 -15.73
C SER A 332 1.69 -0.56 -17.23
N PRO A 333 0.86 -1.25 -18.04
CA PRO A 333 0.72 -0.91 -19.45
C PRO A 333 0.15 0.49 -19.69
N ALA A 334 -0.59 1.05 -18.72
CA ALA A 334 -1.21 2.37 -18.83
C ALA A 334 -0.26 3.52 -18.43
N PHE A 335 0.84 3.25 -17.71
CA PHE A 335 1.75 4.30 -17.25
C PHE A 335 2.31 5.18 -18.38
N PRO A 336 2.72 4.65 -19.55
CA PRO A 336 3.21 5.50 -20.64
C PRO A 336 2.16 6.47 -21.21
N MET A 337 0.87 6.18 -21.05
CA MET A 337 -0.19 7.11 -21.47
C MET A 337 -0.25 8.35 -20.58
N ALA A 338 -0.03 8.19 -19.27
CA ALA A 338 0.03 9.30 -18.33
C ALA A 338 1.42 9.96 -18.35
N MET A 339 2.48 9.15 -18.41
CA MET A 339 3.88 9.58 -18.27
C MET A 339 4.73 9.09 -19.46
N PRO A 340 4.71 9.76 -20.62
CA PRO A 340 5.34 9.26 -21.86
C PRO A 340 6.86 9.06 -21.81
N GLY A 341 7.55 9.66 -20.84
CA GLY A 341 8.97 9.45 -20.60
C GLY A 341 9.30 8.17 -19.83
N VAL A 342 8.30 7.54 -19.21
CA VAL A 342 8.44 6.32 -18.39
C VAL A 342 8.27 5.10 -19.28
N LYS A 343 9.29 4.25 -19.31
CA LYS A 343 9.27 2.94 -19.98
C LYS A 343 8.78 1.84 -19.05
N ASP A 344 9.20 1.91 -17.78
CA ASP A 344 8.80 0.98 -16.73
C ASP A 344 8.86 1.68 -15.37
N LEU A 345 8.05 1.22 -14.41
CA LEU A 345 7.93 1.79 -13.07
C LEU A 345 7.57 0.70 -12.07
N TRP A 346 8.32 0.65 -10.98
CA TRP A 346 8.10 -0.27 -9.87
C TRP A 346 8.06 0.48 -8.53
N THR A 347 7.16 0.08 -7.66
CA THR A 347 6.99 0.61 -6.30
C THR A 347 7.12 -0.55 -5.34
N TYR A 348 7.96 -0.41 -4.32
CA TYR A 348 8.37 -1.58 -3.53
C TYR A 348 7.36 -1.87 -2.43
N ALA A 349 6.66 -3.00 -2.58
CA ALA A 349 5.70 -3.49 -1.60
C ALA A 349 6.36 -3.76 -0.23
N GLU A 350 7.65 -4.11 -0.24
CA GLU A 350 8.50 -4.30 0.94
C GLU A 350 8.59 -3.05 1.83
N THR A 351 8.31 -1.87 1.27
CA THR A 351 8.34 -0.60 2.00
C THR A 351 6.94 -0.02 2.21
N GLY A 352 5.86 -0.74 1.87
CA GLY A 352 4.52 -0.17 1.83
C GLY A 352 4.24 0.71 0.60
N PHE A 353 4.91 0.42 -0.53
CA PHE A 353 4.77 1.05 -1.85
C PHE A 353 5.25 2.51 -1.98
N HIS A 354 4.91 3.39 -1.04
CA HIS A 354 5.21 4.82 -1.18
C HIS A 354 6.65 5.21 -0.84
N PRO A 355 7.36 4.65 0.16
CA PRO A 355 8.69 5.14 0.51
C PRO A 355 9.74 4.98 -0.60
N LEU A 356 9.60 3.99 -1.48
CA LEU A 356 10.57 3.72 -2.54
C LEU A 356 9.88 3.40 -3.86
N ALA A 357 10.32 4.07 -4.92
CA ALA A 357 9.99 3.72 -6.30
C ALA A 357 11.23 3.73 -7.19
N ALA A 358 11.19 2.95 -8.26
CA ALA A 358 12.20 2.93 -9.29
C ALA A 358 11.59 3.01 -10.68
N ALA A 359 12.22 3.73 -11.60
CA ALA A 359 11.72 3.91 -12.96
C ALA A 359 12.81 3.71 -14.00
N ILE A 360 12.46 3.01 -15.08
CA ILE A 360 13.20 3.06 -16.34
C ILE A 360 12.59 4.17 -17.18
N VAL A 361 13.40 5.13 -17.58
CA VAL A 361 12.97 6.28 -18.36
C VAL A 361 13.65 6.35 -19.72
N ARG A 362 13.14 7.24 -20.57
CA ARG A 362 13.83 7.65 -21.78
C ARG A 362 14.83 8.76 -21.44
N ASP A 363 16.06 8.62 -21.94
CA ASP A 363 17.09 9.67 -21.87
C ASP A 363 17.72 9.88 -23.27
N SER A 364 16.98 10.56 -24.14
CA SER A 364 17.32 10.79 -25.56
C SER A 364 18.28 11.96 -25.74
N TYR A 365 18.33 12.85 -24.76
CA TYR A 365 19.21 14.00 -24.70
C TYR A 365 19.56 14.27 -23.25
N SER A 366 20.67 14.99 -23.05
CA SER A 366 21.22 15.24 -21.73
C SER A 366 20.16 15.76 -20.75
N ARG A 367 19.97 15.01 -19.64
CA ARG A 367 19.08 15.34 -18.52
C ARG A 367 17.58 15.24 -18.79
N GLU A 368 17.14 14.54 -19.84
CA GLU A 368 15.71 14.24 -20.03
C GLU A 368 15.14 13.46 -18.83
N ALA A 369 15.94 12.55 -18.25
CA ALA A 369 15.54 11.72 -17.10
C ALA A 369 15.02 12.52 -15.90
N LEU A 370 15.63 13.68 -15.57
CA LEU A 370 15.21 14.51 -14.44
C LEU A 370 13.81 15.12 -14.66
N GLY A 371 13.51 15.54 -15.88
CA GLY A 371 12.17 16.03 -16.24
C GLY A 371 11.11 14.94 -16.05
N THR A 372 11.44 13.70 -16.42
CA THR A 372 10.56 12.55 -16.19
C THR A 372 10.41 12.22 -14.70
N ALA A 373 11.48 12.37 -13.90
CA ALA A 373 11.41 12.20 -12.45
C ALA A 373 10.41 13.16 -11.80
N PHE A 374 10.40 14.44 -12.21
CA PHE A 374 9.38 15.39 -11.73
C PHE A 374 7.97 15.02 -12.15
N ARG A 375 7.79 14.45 -13.35
CA ARG A 375 6.49 13.96 -13.81
C ARG A 375 5.98 12.80 -12.95
N ILE A 376 6.87 11.88 -12.55
CA ILE A 376 6.55 10.77 -11.64
C ILE A 376 6.16 11.32 -10.27
N LEU A 377 6.98 12.18 -9.67
CA LEU A 377 6.71 12.79 -8.37
C LEU A 377 5.52 13.77 -8.36
N GLY A 378 4.96 14.09 -9.51
CA GLY A 378 3.76 14.91 -9.67
C GLY A 378 2.49 14.13 -10.00
N GLU A 379 2.55 12.80 -10.14
CA GLU A 379 1.43 11.99 -10.65
C GLU A 379 0.71 11.22 -9.53
N GLY A 380 -0.55 11.57 -9.27
CA GLY A 380 -1.45 10.80 -8.40
C GLY A 380 -0.81 10.36 -7.07
N GLN A 381 -0.88 9.06 -6.77
CA GLN A 381 -0.30 8.50 -5.55
C GLN A 381 1.24 8.43 -5.56
N LEU A 382 1.89 8.52 -6.73
CA LEU A 382 3.36 8.55 -6.83
C LEU A 382 3.95 9.85 -6.26
N THR A 383 3.13 10.88 -6.06
CA THR A 383 3.51 12.09 -5.31
C THR A 383 3.95 11.78 -3.88
N LEU A 384 3.49 10.66 -3.29
CA LEU A 384 3.90 10.20 -1.96
C LEU A 384 5.30 9.58 -1.95
N THR A 385 5.90 9.33 -3.12
CA THR A 385 7.23 8.72 -3.25
C THR A 385 8.28 9.50 -2.46
N LYS A 386 8.94 8.86 -1.49
CA LYS A 386 10.02 9.47 -0.70
C LYS A 386 11.36 9.42 -1.44
N PHE A 387 11.73 8.25 -1.93
CA PHE A 387 12.99 8.03 -2.64
C PHE A 387 12.71 7.45 -4.03
N LEU A 388 13.08 8.18 -5.07
CA LEU A 388 12.90 7.76 -6.47
C LEU A 388 14.26 7.46 -7.11
N ILE A 389 14.43 6.21 -7.55
CA ILE A 389 15.61 5.77 -8.30
C ILE A 389 15.26 5.79 -9.80
N VAL A 390 16.10 6.42 -10.62
CA VAL A 390 15.84 6.56 -12.06
C VAL A 390 17.03 6.07 -12.87
N THR A 391 16.76 5.23 -13.86
CA THR A 391 17.76 4.77 -14.83
C THR A 391 17.18 4.77 -16.25
N ASP A 392 18.03 4.80 -17.26
CA ASP A 392 17.65 4.59 -18.67
C ASP A 392 17.94 3.16 -19.15
N GLN A 393 18.57 2.35 -18.29
CA GLN A 393 19.00 0.99 -18.57
C GLN A 393 17.85 -0.01 -18.44
N HIS A 394 17.86 -1.02 -19.30
CA HIS A 394 16.91 -2.13 -19.21
C HIS A 394 17.33 -3.09 -18.10
N VAL A 395 16.64 -3.05 -16.95
CA VAL A 395 16.92 -3.88 -15.77
C VAL A 395 15.61 -4.30 -15.12
N GLU A 396 15.58 -5.48 -14.49
CA GLU A 396 14.42 -5.92 -13.71
C GLU A 396 14.31 -5.06 -12.44
N LEU A 397 13.35 -4.11 -12.41
CA LEU A 397 13.19 -3.18 -11.29
C LEU A 397 12.87 -3.89 -9.97
N GLU A 398 12.16 -5.01 -10.01
CA GLU A 398 11.82 -5.84 -8.84
C GLU A 398 13.06 -6.42 -8.14
N ARG A 399 14.17 -6.60 -8.89
CA ARG A 399 15.43 -7.17 -8.38
C ARG A 399 16.34 -6.04 -7.89
N PHE A 400 16.04 -5.54 -6.70
CA PHE A 400 16.64 -4.32 -6.17
C PHE A 400 18.18 -4.32 -6.13
N PRO A 401 18.90 -5.39 -5.72
CA PRO A 401 20.36 -5.42 -5.79
C PRO A 401 20.90 -5.12 -7.19
N LYS A 402 20.27 -5.68 -8.23
CA LYS A 402 20.73 -5.50 -9.61
C LYS A 402 20.43 -4.11 -10.13
N LEU A 403 19.28 -3.55 -9.78
CA LEU A 403 18.95 -2.15 -10.05
C LEU A 403 19.96 -1.22 -9.37
N LEU A 404 20.19 -1.40 -8.07
CA LEU A 404 21.05 -0.53 -7.28
C LEU A 404 22.49 -0.56 -7.83
N GLU A 405 23.04 -1.72 -8.15
CA GLU A 405 24.35 -1.83 -8.82
C GLU A 405 24.37 -1.07 -10.16
N THR A 406 23.34 -1.25 -10.99
CA THR A 406 23.25 -0.60 -12.31
C THR A 406 23.26 0.93 -12.19
N VAL A 407 22.54 1.46 -11.20
CA VAL A 407 22.45 2.89 -10.92
C VAL A 407 23.75 3.42 -10.32
N LEU A 408 24.30 2.73 -9.31
CA LEU A 408 25.54 3.12 -8.65
C LEU A 408 26.76 3.04 -9.57
N GLU A 409 26.77 2.21 -10.61
CA GLU A 409 27.83 2.24 -11.64
C GLU A 409 27.83 3.54 -12.46
N ARG A 410 26.68 4.24 -12.57
CA ARG A 410 26.45 5.40 -13.46
C ARG A 410 26.27 6.73 -12.74
N PHE A 411 25.94 6.69 -11.46
CA PHE A 411 25.63 7.84 -10.62
C PHE A 411 26.80 8.83 -10.45
N ASP A 412 26.74 10.08 -10.90
CA ASP A 412 27.72 11.12 -10.53
C ASP A 412 27.29 11.85 -9.24
N PRO A 413 27.96 11.66 -8.09
CA PRO A 413 27.54 12.28 -6.83
C PRO A 413 27.61 13.81 -6.85
N LEU A 414 28.33 14.41 -7.79
CA LEU A 414 28.36 15.86 -7.94
C LEU A 414 27.09 16.43 -8.60
N ARG A 415 26.24 15.58 -9.21
CA ARG A 415 25.20 16.04 -10.15
C ARG A 415 23.88 15.28 -10.07
N ASP A 416 23.91 14.02 -9.66
CA ASP A 416 22.85 13.05 -9.95
C ASP A 416 22.00 12.66 -8.72
N LEU A 417 22.28 13.27 -7.56
CA LEU A 417 21.43 13.19 -6.37
C LEU A 417 20.77 14.54 -6.14
N PHE A 418 19.45 14.54 -6.11
CA PHE A 418 18.63 15.72 -5.78
C PHE A 418 17.87 15.43 -4.51
N ILE A 419 17.99 16.31 -3.52
CA ILE A 419 17.24 16.25 -2.26
C ILE A 419 16.35 17.48 -2.20
N PHE A 420 15.07 17.27 -1.95
CA PHE A 420 14.04 18.29 -1.84
C PHE A 420 13.52 18.29 -0.41
N ASP A 421 13.87 19.31 0.34
CA ASP A 421 13.37 19.50 1.70
C ASP A 421 11.99 20.20 1.69
N HIS A 422 11.27 20.12 2.81
CA HIS A 422 9.95 20.72 3.02
C HIS A 422 8.89 20.34 1.97
N THR A 423 8.70 19.03 1.79
CA THR A 423 7.71 18.45 0.86
C THR A 423 6.53 17.84 1.60
N SER A 424 5.42 17.63 0.89
CA SER A 424 4.30 16.80 1.38
C SER A 424 4.74 15.33 1.43
N HIS A 425 4.37 14.65 2.50
CA HIS A 425 4.72 13.26 2.76
C HIS A 425 3.49 12.41 3.08
N ASP A 426 3.67 11.08 3.11
CA ASP A 426 2.61 10.17 3.52
C ASP A 426 2.17 10.46 4.97
N THR A 427 0.88 10.33 5.24
CA THR A 427 0.30 10.40 6.59
C THR A 427 0.90 9.37 7.53
N LEU A 428 1.37 8.25 7.01
CA LEU A 428 1.93 7.14 7.79
C LEU A 428 3.46 7.17 7.88
N ASP A 429 4.14 8.03 7.12
CA ASP A 429 5.59 8.15 7.20
C ASP A 429 5.98 9.03 8.40
N TYR A 430 6.53 8.38 9.42
CA TYR A 430 6.97 8.98 10.68
C TYR A 430 8.43 9.48 10.66
N THR A 431 9.13 9.35 9.52
CA THR A 431 10.53 9.78 9.41
C THR A 431 10.68 11.29 9.32
N GLY A 432 9.60 12.00 9.00
CA GLY A 432 9.53 13.45 8.99
C GLY A 432 9.43 14.07 10.39
N ASP A 433 9.55 15.40 10.45
CA ASP A 433 9.44 16.19 11.69
C ASP A 433 7.98 16.42 12.13
N ARG A 434 7.03 16.25 11.21
CA ARG A 434 5.61 16.49 11.43
C ARG A 434 4.75 15.64 10.50
N LEU A 435 3.54 15.30 10.93
CA LEU A 435 2.52 14.62 10.13
C LEU A 435 2.39 15.26 8.73
N ASN A 436 2.47 14.45 7.68
CA ASN A 436 2.41 14.83 6.26
C ASN A 436 3.56 15.75 5.77
N HIS A 437 4.63 15.93 6.53
CA HIS A 437 5.79 16.74 6.15
C HIS A 437 7.06 15.87 6.14
N GLY A 438 7.96 16.17 5.22
CA GLY A 438 9.25 15.48 5.13
C GLY A 438 10.02 15.94 3.92
N SER A 439 10.92 15.08 3.44
CA SER A 439 11.75 15.37 2.28
C SER A 439 11.71 14.24 1.25
N LYS A 440 12.08 14.56 0.02
CA LYS A 440 12.15 13.61 -1.09
C LYS A 440 13.54 13.60 -1.68
N ALA A 441 13.93 12.48 -2.28
CA ALA A 441 15.14 12.42 -3.08
C ALA A 441 14.93 11.71 -4.41
N VAL A 442 15.70 12.16 -5.41
CA VAL A 442 15.82 11.52 -6.72
C VAL A 442 17.29 11.16 -6.92
N LEU A 443 17.54 9.86 -7.13
CA LEU A 443 18.86 9.31 -7.46
C LEU A 443 18.88 8.88 -8.92
N LEU A 444 19.69 9.56 -9.74
CA LEU A 444 19.85 9.25 -11.16
C LEU A 444 21.07 8.34 -11.38
N GLY A 445 20.90 7.31 -12.21
CA GLY A 445 21.98 6.47 -12.71
C GLY A 445 21.75 6.18 -14.19
N VAL A 446 22.04 7.17 -15.04
CA VAL A 446 21.76 7.15 -16.47
C VAL A 446 23.05 7.18 -17.32
N GLY A 447 22.97 6.67 -18.55
CA GLY A 447 24.08 6.68 -19.49
C GLY A 447 25.12 5.58 -19.26
N GLU A 448 26.38 5.87 -19.57
CA GLU A 448 27.47 4.88 -19.50
C GLU A 448 28.02 4.71 -18.07
N PRO A 449 28.45 3.50 -17.68
CA PRO A 449 29.15 3.28 -16.41
C PRO A 449 30.35 4.21 -16.23
N GLN A 450 30.44 4.84 -15.07
CA GLN A 450 31.51 5.76 -14.68
C GLN A 450 32.48 5.15 -13.67
N ARG A 451 32.10 4.04 -13.02
CA ARG A 451 32.93 3.35 -12.02
C ARG A 451 32.74 1.84 -12.03
N GLN A 452 33.70 1.13 -11.46
CA GLN A 452 33.55 -0.26 -11.04
C GLN A 452 33.19 -0.30 -9.56
N LEU A 453 32.16 -1.06 -9.21
CA LEU A 453 31.70 -1.14 -7.82
C LEU A 453 32.48 -2.19 -7.02
N PRO A 454 32.92 -1.88 -5.79
CA PRO A 454 33.58 -2.83 -4.90
C PRO A 454 32.60 -3.93 -4.47
N ALA A 455 33.12 -5.15 -4.32
CA ALA A 455 32.35 -6.33 -3.93
C ALA A 455 32.71 -6.86 -2.54
N VAL A 456 33.87 -6.47 -2.02
CA VAL A 456 34.41 -6.89 -0.73
C VAL A 456 35.02 -5.67 -0.07
N TYR A 457 34.82 -5.54 1.24
CA TYR A 457 35.46 -4.50 2.04
C TYR A 457 36.72 -5.06 2.70
N ASP A 458 37.87 -4.47 2.40
CA ASP A 458 39.19 -4.85 2.93
C ASP A 458 39.95 -3.65 3.53
N GLY A 459 39.26 -2.51 3.73
CA GLY A 459 39.82 -1.23 4.22
C GLY A 459 40.23 -1.20 5.70
N GLY A 460 40.21 -2.33 6.40
CA GLY A 460 40.54 -2.44 7.84
C GLY A 460 39.37 -2.13 8.77
N GLU A 461 39.63 -1.90 10.05
CA GLU A 461 38.57 -1.57 11.02
C GLU A 461 37.99 -0.17 10.76
N LEU A 462 36.69 0.01 10.96
CA LEU A 462 36.04 1.32 10.89
C LEU A 462 35.80 1.84 12.31
N PRO A 463 36.24 3.06 12.66
CA PRO A 463 35.99 3.63 14.00
C PRO A 463 34.50 3.65 14.34
N GLY A 464 34.14 3.18 15.54
CA GLY A 464 32.75 3.16 16.02
C GLY A 464 31.86 2.08 15.41
N ILE A 465 32.37 1.27 14.47
CA ILE A 465 31.61 0.19 13.81
C ILE A 465 31.90 -1.16 14.46
N ARG A 466 30.84 -1.85 14.84
CA ARG A 466 30.85 -3.17 15.49
C ARG A 466 30.75 -4.30 14.48
N SER A 467 29.99 -4.10 13.41
CA SER A 467 29.82 -5.09 12.34
C SER A 467 29.58 -4.42 10.99
N LEU A 468 29.95 -5.12 9.92
CA LEU A 468 29.74 -4.69 8.55
C LEU A 468 29.39 -5.88 7.66
N ALA A 469 28.61 -5.63 6.63
CA ALA A 469 28.31 -6.60 5.59
C ALA A 469 28.01 -5.91 4.25
N VAL A 470 28.34 -6.59 3.16
CA VAL A 470 28.05 -6.10 1.80
C VAL A 470 26.63 -6.55 1.43
N TYR A 471 25.74 -5.61 1.09
CA TYR A 471 24.41 -5.93 0.59
C TYR A 471 24.47 -6.33 -0.90
N CYS A 472 25.05 -5.45 -1.70
CA CYS A 472 25.38 -5.68 -3.11
C CYS A 472 26.64 -4.89 -3.46
N ARG A 473 27.16 -5.02 -4.68
CA ARG A 473 28.36 -4.27 -5.05
C ARG A 473 28.11 -2.77 -4.90
N GLY A 474 29.05 -2.06 -4.29
CA GLY A 474 28.95 -0.61 -4.04
C GLY A 474 27.98 -0.17 -2.93
N CYS A 475 27.30 -1.11 -2.25
CA CYS A 475 26.45 -0.82 -1.09
C CYS A 475 26.93 -1.61 0.13
N LEU A 476 27.53 -0.90 1.09
CA LEU A 476 27.99 -1.46 2.37
C LEU A 476 26.98 -1.16 3.47
N VAL A 477 26.66 -2.13 4.32
CA VAL A 477 25.87 -1.92 5.54
C VAL A 477 26.80 -2.02 6.73
N VAL A 478 26.73 -1.05 7.63
CA VAL A 478 27.51 -0.99 8.86
C VAL A 478 26.59 -0.81 10.06
N SER A 479 26.97 -1.39 11.19
CA SER A 479 26.29 -1.20 12.47
C SER A 479 27.31 -0.79 13.52
N GLY A 480 27.04 0.33 14.19
CA GLY A 480 27.84 0.91 15.26
C GLY A 480 26.94 1.19 16.47
N ALA A 481 27.21 2.23 17.25
CA ALA A 481 26.37 2.61 18.40
C ALA A 481 24.91 2.91 17.99
N ALA A 482 23.97 2.72 18.93
CA ALA A 482 22.57 3.12 18.72
C ALA A 482 22.47 4.65 18.48
N TYR A 483 21.37 5.12 17.88
CA TYR A 483 21.22 6.54 17.58
C TYR A 483 21.29 7.40 18.86
N GLU A 484 20.66 6.95 19.95
CA GLU A 484 20.66 7.63 21.24
C GLU A 484 22.05 7.73 21.87
N GLU A 485 22.92 6.77 21.59
CA GLU A 485 24.28 6.70 22.13
C GLU A 485 25.25 7.60 21.34
N ASP A 486 25.14 7.59 20.00
CA ASP A 486 25.92 8.46 19.11
C ASP A 486 25.09 8.92 17.90
N PRO A 487 24.39 10.07 18.02
CA PRO A 487 23.67 10.67 16.91
C PRO A 487 24.59 11.17 15.79
N LEU A 488 25.88 11.37 16.06
CA LEU A 488 26.86 11.94 15.13
C LEU A 488 27.69 10.88 14.38
N LEU A 489 27.43 9.60 14.65
CA LEU A 489 28.11 8.49 13.98
C LEU A 489 28.11 8.58 12.44
N PRO A 490 27.02 8.96 11.73
CA PRO A 490 27.09 9.07 10.28
C PRO A 490 28.01 10.20 9.81
N GLN A 491 28.07 11.34 10.52
CA GLN A 491 29.04 12.41 10.23
C GLN A 491 30.47 11.91 10.47
N HIS A 492 30.71 11.19 11.57
CA HIS A 492 32.03 10.59 11.84
C HIS A 492 32.45 9.60 10.75
N LEU A 493 31.53 8.81 10.20
CA LEU A 493 31.81 7.90 9.07
C LEU A 493 32.24 8.67 7.81
N VAL A 494 31.57 9.78 7.50
CA VAL A 494 31.94 10.64 6.37
C VAL A 494 33.32 11.27 6.59
N GLU A 495 33.57 11.85 7.76
CA GLU A 495 34.78 12.65 8.04
C GLU A 495 36.03 11.81 8.35
N GLN A 496 35.89 10.71 9.09
CA GLN A 496 37.02 9.96 9.67
C GLN A 496 37.28 8.64 8.93
N ALA A 497 36.27 8.10 8.25
CA ALA A 497 36.36 6.88 7.47
C ALA A 497 36.20 7.10 5.95
N GLY A 498 36.02 8.34 5.49
CA GLY A 498 35.87 8.70 4.08
C GLY A 498 36.97 8.12 3.19
N ASP A 499 38.23 8.15 3.63
CA ASP A 499 39.36 7.57 2.85
C ASP A 499 39.27 6.05 2.71
N ARG A 500 38.71 5.34 3.71
CA ARG A 500 38.52 3.88 3.70
C ARG A 500 37.24 3.45 2.98
N LEU A 501 36.29 4.37 2.85
CA LEU A 501 34.97 4.16 2.26
C LEU A 501 34.81 4.86 0.90
N GLY A 502 35.83 5.57 0.41
CA GLY A 502 35.72 6.43 -0.78
C GLY A 502 35.35 5.69 -2.07
N ASP A 503 35.70 4.40 -2.15
CA ASP A 503 35.33 3.52 -3.28
C ASP A 503 33.91 2.96 -3.17
N TRP A 504 33.24 3.14 -2.02
CA TRP A 504 31.86 2.70 -1.78
C TRP A 504 30.89 3.85 -2.01
N PRO A 505 30.10 3.85 -3.11
CA PRO A 505 29.17 4.93 -3.37
C PRO A 505 28.10 5.11 -2.31
N LEU A 506 27.64 4.00 -1.73
CA LEU A 506 26.57 3.99 -0.73
C LEU A 506 26.98 3.18 0.49
N VAL A 507 26.81 3.78 1.66
CA VAL A 507 26.99 3.17 2.96
C VAL A 507 25.69 3.36 3.75
N ILE A 508 25.15 2.27 4.29
CA ILE A 508 23.95 2.29 5.13
C ILE A 508 24.40 2.07 6.57
N LEU A 509 24.09 3.00 7.45
CA LEU A 509 24.23 2.83 8.90
C LEU A 509 22.89 2.31 9.44
N ALA A 510 22.90 1.16 10.11
CA ALA A 510 21.71 0.52 10.67
C ALA A 510 21.99 -0.07 12.06
N ASP A 511 20.93 -0.48 12.76
CA ASP A 511 21.04 -1.03 14.11
C ASP A 511 21.81 -2.37 14.15
N ASP A 512 21.65 -3.20 13.12
CA ASP A 512 22.40 -4.44 12.91
C ASP A 512 22.66 -4.71 11.42
N THR A 513 23.36 -5.80 11.08
CA THR A 513 23.66 -6.20 9.69
C THR A 513 23.07 -7.56 9.30
N SER A 514 22.18 -8.13 10.11
CA SER A 514 21.65 -9.48 9.90
C SER A 514 20.69 -9.56 8.70
N PHE A 515 20.04 -8.44 8.37
CA PHE A 515 19.03 -8.34 7.32
C PHE A 515 19.59 -8.29 5.88
N VAL A 516 20.90 -8.07 5.70
CA VAL A 516 21.50 -7.79 4.38
C VAL A 516 21.36 -8.91 3.35
N LYS A 517 21.03 -10.14 3.77
CA LYS A 517 20.85 -11.26 2.83
C LYS A 517 19.44 -11.33 2.25
N ASP A 518 18.49 -10.60 2.83
CA ASP A 518 17.09 -10.62 2.44
C ASP A 518 16.68 -9.24 1.91
N GLN A 519 16.19 -9.21 0.65
CA GLN A 519 15.77 -7.95 0.02
C GLN A 519 14.64 -7.29 0.79
N THR A 520 13.66 -8.07 1.29
CA THR A 520 12.51 -7.52 2.00
C THR A 520 12.95 -6.87 3.31
N ALA A 521 13.76 -7.54 4.11
CA ALA A 521 14.29 -7.00 5.34
C ALA A 521 15.21 -5.79 5.09
N PHE A 522 16.04 -5.81 4.04
CA PHE A 522 16.86 -4.65 3.65
C PHE A 522 16.02 -3.45 3.25
N LEU A 523 15.10 -3.62 2.31
CA LEU A 523 14.28 -2.53 1.81
C LEU A 523 13.41 -1.93 2.91
N TRP A 524 12.77 -2.78 3.70
CA TRP A 524 11.97 -2.38 4.84
C TRP A 524 12.80 -1.57 5.83
N THR A 525 13.93 -2.12 6.31
CA THR A 525 14.76 -1.44 7.32
C THR A 525 15.27 -0.10 6.82
N VAL A 526 15.81 -0.05 5.60
CA VAL A 526 16.41 1.17 5.08
C VAL A 526 15.33 2.20 4.79
N PHE A 527 14.42 1.92 3.86
CA PHE A 527 13.55 2.94 3.30
C PHE A 527 12.36 3.32 4.19
N THR A 528 12.09 2.60 5.28
CA THR A 528 11.11 3.03 6.29
C THR A 528 11.70 3.86 7.43
N ARG A 529 13.03 3.92 7.58
CA ARG A 529 13.69 4.55 8.75
C ARG A 529 14.50 5.81 8.45
N PHE A 530 14.45 6.33 7.22
CA PHE A 530 15.18 7.56 6.91
C PHE A 530 14.33 8.59 6.15
N ASN A 531 14.61 9.86 6.43
CA ASN A 531 14.11 11.04 5.74
C ASN A 531 15.27 11.67 4.94
N PRO A 532 15.20 11.75 3.59
CA PRO A 532 16.35 12.09 2.75
C PRO A 532 17.18 13.33 3.15
N ALA A 533 16.54 14.44 3.50
CA ALA A 533 17.21 15.68 3.89
C ALA A 533 17.82 15.64 5.30
N GLY A 534 17.25 14.83 6.19
CA GLY A 534 17.75 14.69 7.57
C GLY A 534 18.80 13.61 7.74
N ASP A 535 18.75 12.58 6.89
CA ASP A 535 19.43 11.30 7.18
C ASP A 535 20.40 10.85 6.09
N ILE A 536 20.61 11.65 5.04
CA ILE A 536 21.67 11.44 4.05
C ILE A 536 22.85 12.37 4.36
N TYR A 537 23.99 11.76 4.64
CA TYR A 537 25.24 12.43 5.02
C TYR A 537 26.31 12.22 3.96
N ALA A 538 26.99 13.30 3.58
CA ALA A 538 28.13 13.28 2.68
C ALA A 538 28.89 14.60 2.78
N HIS A 539 30.14 14.64 2.29
CA HIS A 539 30.81 15.92 2.07
C HIS A 539 30.10 16.69 0.96
N THR A 540 29.54 17.85 1.29
CA THR A 540 28.80 18.70 0.37
C THR A 540 29.66 19.81 -0.22
N GLN A 541 29.39 20.16 -1.47
CA GLN A 541 29.94 21.33 -2.12
C GLN A 541 28.85 22.08 -2.88
N VAL A 542 28.73 23.38 -2.61
CA VAL A 542 27.75 24.23 -3.31
C VAL A 542 28.38 24.73 -4.61
N ASN A 543 27.82 24.32 -5.74
CA ASN A 543 28.16 24.83 -7.06
C ASN A 543 27.02 25.71 -7.58
N ARG A 544 27.13 27.03 -7.36
CA ARG A 544 26.05 28.00 -7.60
C ARG A 544 24.79 27.64 -6.81
N HIS A 545 23.75 27.15 -7.47
CA HIS A 545 22.48 26.73 -6.85
C HIS A 545 22.30 25.21 -6.85
N HIS A 546 23.38 24.46 -7.09
CA HIS A 546 23.39 23.00 -7.05
C HIS A 546 24.24 22.50 -5.88
N ILE A 547 23.74 21.52 -5.14
CA ILE A 547 24.50 20.83 -4.09
C ILE A 547 25.09 19.57 -4.72
N GLY A 548 26.42 19.51 -4.81
CA GLY A 548 27.15 18.30 -5.19
C GLY A 548 27.69 17.58 -3.95
N TYR A 549 27.85 16.27 -4.04
CA TYR A 549 28.29 15.40 -2.95
C TYR A 549 29.57 14.66 -3.30
N ARG A 550 30.38 14.30 -2.31
CA ARG A 550 31.50 13.35 -2.47
C ARG A 550 31.15 12.03 -1.80
N LEU A 551 31.68 10.94 -2.36
CA LEU A 551 31.53 9.62 -1.78
C LEU A 551 32.34 9.48 -0.48
N PRO A 552 31.91 8.61 0.45
CA PRO A 552 30.67 7.84 0.41
C PRO A 552 29.42 8.71 0.67
N LEU A 553 28.28 8.31 0.13
CA LEU A 553 26.98 8.73 0.68
C LEU A 553 26.62 7.80 1.83
N VAL A 554 26.36 8.35 3.01
CA VAL A 554 25.94 7.59 4.20
C VAL A 554 24.46 7.84 4.45
N ILE A 555 23.64 6.78 4.51
CA ILE A 555 22.23 6.86 4.94
C ILE A 555 22.13 6.34 6.37
N ASP A 556 21.62 7.16 7.30
CA ASP A 556 21.33 6.72 8.66
C ASP A 556 19.91 6.13 8.77
N ALA A 557 19.84 4.81 8.68
CA ALA A 557 18.62 4.01 8.79
C ALA A 557 18.47 3.36 10.18
N ARG A 558 19.17 3.83 11.20
CA ARG A 558 18.92 3.42 12.60
C ARG A 558 17.54 3.90 13.05
N MET A 559 16.96 3.18 14.01
CA MET A 559 15.84 3.69 14.78
C MET A 559 16.22 4.99 15.49
N LYS A 560 15.30 5.96 15.51
CA LYS A 560 15.53 7.29 16.08
C LYS A 560 14.52 7.56 17.19
N PRO A 561 14.87 8.42 18.17
CA PRO A 561 13.95 8.87 19.19
C PRO A 561 12.66 9.43 18.59
N GLY A 562 11.52 8.93 19.07
CA GLY A 562 10.20 9.35 18.62
C GLY A 562 9.65 8.59 17.41
N TYR A 563 10.44 7.71 16.78
CA TYR A 563 9.88 6.73 15.86
C TYR A 563 8.96 5.77 16.63
N PRO A 564 7.82 5.37 16.05
CA PRO A 564 6.93 4.41 16.66
C PRO A 564 7.60 3.04 16.78
N ASP A 565 7.15 2.27 17.77
CA ASP A 565 7.65 0.92 18.00
C ASP A 565 7.26 -0.02 16.84
N GLU A 566 8.14 -0.98 16.58
CA GLU A 566 7.88 -2.09 15.67
C GLU A 566 6.76 -2.99 16.19
N LEU A 567 6.02 -3.60 15.27
CA LEU A 567 4.91 -4.49 15.61
C LEU A 567 5.41 -5.89 15.95
N PHE A 568 5.35 -6.24 17.23
CA PHE A 568 5.59 -7.58 17.74
C PHE A 568 4.35 -8.15 18.44
N PRO A 569 4.04 -9.45 18.27
CA PRO A 569 2.93 -10.06 18.98
C PRO A 569 3.23 -10.18 20.48
N ARG A 570 2.19 -10.04 21.31
CA ARG A 570 2.30 -10.19 22.77
C ARG A 570 2.59 -11.65 23.14
N GLU A 571 3.58 -11.88 24.01
CA GLU A 571 4.12 -13.22 24.32
C GLU A 571 3.06 -14.21 24.85
N ASP A 572 2.16 -13.78 25.73
CA ASP A 572 1.07 -14.62 26.26
C ASP A 572 0.08 -15.06 25.16
N ILE A 573 -0.11 -14.24 24.12
CA ILE A 573 -0.95 -14.59 22.96
C ILE A 573 -0.21 -15.58 22.06
N VAL A 574 1.10 -15.42 21.89
CA VAL A 574 1.95 -16.39 21.17
C VAL A 574 1.86 -17.76 21.84
N GLU A 575 2.02 -17.83 23.17
CA GLU A 575 1.90 -19.08 23.94
C GLU A 575 0.49 -19.69 23.90
N LEU A 576 -0.55 -18.84 23.91
CA LEU A 576 -1.94 -19.28 23.77
C LEU A 576 -2.14 -19.98 22.42
N VAL A 577 -1.71 -19.35 21.33
CA VAL A 577 -1.84 -19.87 19.98
C VAL A 577 -0.98 -21.13 19.80
N ASP A 578 0.22 -21.20 20.38
CA ASP A 578 1.05 -22.41 20.40
C ASP A 578 0.31 -23.60 21.02
N ARG A 579 -0.25 -23.39 22.21
CA ARG A 579 -0.96 -24.45 22.96
C ARG A 579 -2.19 -24.94 22.20
N ARG A 580 -2.86 -24.05 21.48
CA ARG A 580 -4.13 -24.32 20.77
C ARG A 580 -3.95 -24.60 19.28
N TRP A 581 -2.73 -24.55 18.72
CA TRP A 581 -2.50 -24.61 17.27
C TRP A 581 -3.23 -25.77 16.59
N LYS A 582 -3.14 -26.97 17.17
CA LYS A 582 -3.82 -28.17 16.64
C LYS A 582 -5.34 -28.06 16.63
N GLU A 583 -5.93 -27.34 17.57
CA GLU A 583 -7.39 -27.14 17.66
C GLU A 583 -7.92 -26.28 16.51
N TYR A 584 -7.12 -25.33 16.02
CA TYR A 584 -7.55 -24.44 14.93
C TYR A 584 -7.63 -25.16 13.59
N PHE A 585 -6.82 -26.20 13.38
CA PHE A 585 -6.68 -26.92 12.10
C PHE A 585 -7.15 -28.39 12.16
N SER A 586 -7.81 -28.81 13.26
CA SER A 586 -8.30 -30.18 13.45
C SER A 586 -9.56 -30.54 12.68
#